data_AF-A0A9X3SAX2-F1
#
_entry.id   AF-A0A9X3SAX2-F1
#
_cell.length_a   1.000
_cell.length_b   1.000
_cell.length_c   1.000
_cell.angle_alpha   90.00
_cell.angle_beta   90.00
_cell.angle_gamma   90.00
#
_symmetry.space_group_name_H-M   'P 1'
#
loop_
_entity.id
_entity.type
_entity.pdbx_description
1 polymer ?
#
loop_
_entity_poly.entity_id
_entity_poly.type
_entity_poly.pdbx_seq_one_letter_code
_entity_poly.pdbx_strand_id
1 'polypeptide(L)'
;MEALVQAVVPGGSVAVLRDEIGLWIGSRLEGDERFGATAIEDRRAGSTSGPGWTAVGGGLPPRVDRAVVRGPAGPVDAEIGQGAWIAVLPANESGPAVRFEDEDGLLVRDPPQGASIADATDRCPACNALDWELTNDACVRCRACGHTFRMPLLYAGAPNGDNGDWQHVRPDGPRFTRARADRAADALRQAPGPVYAAPGGRPEIRGFGGTDDAISHIKLATGEIEVDTRFGPAPGAPEDAARAAVAQLTSDVAWPARSEPAIAIWLDARRREREEASANAEASEVRIAVDGQTRTFTLVSVGRCWAAACGGILVSGRGELPAAIHSYNGSTS
;
A
#
# COMPACT_ATOMS: atom_id res chain seq x y z
N MET A 1 -22.94 20.06 -9.12
CA MET A 1 -21.56 19.54 -9.15
C MET A 1 -20.93 20.01 -10.45
N GLU A 2 -19.94 20.89 -10.36
CA GLU A 2 -19.25 21.50 -11.50
C GLU A 2 -17.95 20.74 -11.79
N ALA A 3 -17.66 20.44 -13.06
CA ALA A 3 -16.40 19.85 -13.46
C ALA A 3 -15.34 20.93 -13.63
N LEU A 4 -14.28 20.87 -12.83
CA LEU A 4 -13.17 21.85 -12.86
C LEU A 4 -12.14 21.48 -13.93
N VAL A 5 -11.85 20.19 -14.06
CA VAL A 5 -10.95 19.60 -15.06
C VAL A 5 -11.38 18.15 -15.32
N GLN A 6 -11.23 17.68 -16.57
CA GLN A 6 -11.69 16.37 -17.00
C GLN A 6 -10.73 15.78 -18.04
N ALA A 7 -10.32 14.53 -17.81
CA ALA A 7 -9.50 13.75 -18.72
C ALA A 7 -10.27 12.56 -19.30
N VAL A 8 -9.87 12.12 -20.51
CA VAL A 8 -10.42 10.93 -21.16
C VAL A 8 -9.69 9.68 -20.69
N VAL A 9 -10.44 8.60 -20.42
CA VAL A 9 -9.90 7.29 -20.05
C VAL A 9 -10.50 6.20 -20.96
N PRO A 10 -9.87 5.01 -21.05
CA PRO A 10 -10.49 3.88 -21.73
C PRO A 10 -11.90 3.60 -21.19
N GLY A 11 -12.89 3.68 -22.09
CA GLY A 11 -14.30 3.42 -21.77
C GLY A 11 -15.00 4.53 -21.00
N GLY A 12 -14.49 5.77 -20.95
CA GLY A 12 -15.20 6.87 -20.30
C GLY A 12 -14.38 8.14 -20.06
N SER A 13 -14.69 8.82 -18.96
CA SER A 13 -13.94 10.01 -18.53
C SER A 13 -13.81 10.08 -17.01
N VAL A 14 -12.82 10.83 -16.56
CA VAL A 14 -12.58 11.14 -15.15
C VAL A 14 -12.51 12.64 -14.97
N ALA A 15 -12.99 13.13 -13.83
CA ALA A 15 -13.00 14.56 -13.57
C ALA A 15 -12.73 14.86 -12.10
N VAL A 16 -12.09 16.02 -11.87
CA VAL A 16 -12.14 16.68 -10.57
C VAL A 16 -13.33 17.62 -10.58
N LEU A 17 -14.22 17.41 -9.61
CA LEU A 17 -15.47 18.13 -9.48
C LEU A 17 -15.48 18.99 -8.22
N ARG A 18 -16.31 20.03 -8.22
CA ARG A 18 -16.61 20.85 -7.05
C ARG A 18 -18.11 20.87 -6.79
N ASP A 19 -18.48 20.81 -5.52
CA ASP A 19 -19.81 21.18 -5.05
C ASP A 19 -19.72 22.13 -3.84
N GLU A 20 -20.83 22.32 -3.15
CA GLU A 20 -20.93 23.21 -1.98
C GLU A 20 -20.14 22.67 -0.77
N ILE A 21 -19.83 21.37 -0.75
CA ILE A 21 -19.20 20.69 0.39
C ILE A 21 -17.68 20.59 0.17
N GLY A 22 -17.23 20.40 -1.07
CA GLY A 22 -15.80 20.33 -1.34
C GLY A 22 -15.41 19.94 -2.76
N LEU A 23 -14.20 19.37 -2.87
CA LEU A 23 -13.66 18.81 -4.09
C LEU A 23 -13.87 17.30 -4.11
N TRP A 24 -14.02 16.75 -5.30
CA TRP A 24 -14.26 15.33 -5.53
C TRP A 24 -13.47 14.88 -6.76
N ILE A 25 -13.00 13.64 -6.78
CA ILE A 25 -12.56 12.99 -8.01
C ILE A 25 -13.50 11.84 -8.31
N GLY A 26 -13.91 11.70 -9.56
CA GLY A 26 -14.72 10.56 -9.94
C GLY A 26 -14.64 10.20 -11.41
N SER A 27 -15.29 9.10 -11.74
CA SER A 27 -15.30 8.52 -13.07
C SER A 27 -16.71 8.34 -13.58
N ARG A 28 -16.87 8.50 -14.90
CA ARG A 28 -18.08 8.15 -15.65
C ARG A 28 -17.69 7.19 -16.76
N LEU A 29 -18.02 5.92 -16.57
CA LEU A 29 -17.78 4.88 -17.57
C LEU A 29 -18.98 4.76 -18.52
N GLU A 30 -18.73 4.37 -19.76
CA GLU A 30 -19.77 4.09 -20.75
C GLU A 30 -20.72 3.01 -20.23
N GLY A 31 -22.02 3.30 -20.31
CA GLY A 31 -23.08 2.41 -19.80
C GLY A 31 -23.35 2.51 -18.30
N ASP A 32 -22.56 3.28 -17.54
CA ASP A 32 -22.86 3.59 -16.14
C ASP A 32 -23.62 4.92 -16.04
N GLU A 33 -24.83 4.87 -15.48
CA GLU A 33 -25.62 6.06 -15.18
C GLU A 33 -25.14 6.75 -13.89
N ARG A 34 -24.35 6.06 -13.05
CA ARG A 34 -23.87 6.58 -11.78
C ARG A 34 -22.46 7.13 -11.91
N PHE A 35 -22.24 8.29 -11.31
CA PHE A 35 -20.92 8.87 -11.17
C PHE A 35 -20.33 8.41 -9.83
N GLY A 36 -19.32 7.54 -9.87
CA GLY A 36 -18.57 7.16 -8.68
C GLY A 36 -17.60 8.28 -8.32
N ALA A 37 -17.82 8.95 -7.18
CA ALA A 37 -16.97 10.04 -6.71
C ALA A 37 -16.36 9.72 -5.33
N THR A 38 -15.13 10.18 -5.12
CA THR A 38 -14.40 10.14 -3.85
C THR A 38 -14.04 11.57 -3.46
N ALA A 39 -14.29 11.95 -2.21
CA ALA A 39 -13.97 13.28 -1.71
C ALA A 39 -12.45 13.53 -1.75
N ILE A 40 -12.07 14.76 -2.10
CA ILE A 40 -10.72 15.30 -2.00
C ILE A 40 -10.67 16.19 -0.75
N GLU A 41 -10.02 15.69 0.30
CA GLU A 41 -9.83 16.43 1.55
C GLU A 41 -8.66 17.41 1.41
N ASP A 42 -8.86 18.68 1.81
CA ASP A 42 -7.81 19.70 1.95
C ASP A 42 -6.88 19.87 0.73
N ARG A 43 -7.45 19.79 -0.48
CA ARG A 43 -6.72 19.85 -1.78
C ARG A 43 -5.75 18.69 -2.01
N ARG A 44 -5.72 17.67 -1.15
CA ARG A 44 -4.87 16.49 -1.30
C ARG A 44 -5.27 15.70 -2.56
N ALA A 45 -4.32 14.98 -3.15
CA ALA A 45 -4.65 14.14 -4.30
C ALA A 45 -5.64 13.04 -3.88
N GLY A 46 -6.82 13.02 -4.49
CA GLY A 46 -7.71 11.87 -4.50
C GLY A 46 -7.37 10.94 -5.67
N SER A 47 -7.84 9.70 -5.61
CA SER A 47 -7.69 8.74 -6.72
C SER A 47 -8.98 8.00 -7.02
N THR A 48 -9.21 7.69 -8.30
CA THR A 48 -10.19 6.71 -8.76
C THR A 48 -9.54 5.81 -9.81
N SER A 49 -10.05 4.60 -10.02
CA SER A 49 -9.42 3.63 -10.94
C SER A 49 -10.44 2.83 -11.73
N GLY A 50 -9.98 2.29 -12.85
CA GLY A 50 -10.73 1.36 -13.69
C GLY A 50 -9.79 0.34 -14.33
N PRO A 51 -10.32 -0.54 -15.20
CA PRO A 51 -9.51 -1.55 -15.86
C PRO A 51 -8.35 -0.92 -16.65
N GLY A 52 -7.12 -1.13 -16.20
CA GLY A 52 -5.90 -0.68 -16.89
C GLY A 52 -5.45 0.76 -16.59
N TRP A 53 -6.16 1.51 -15.75
CA TRP A 53 -5.83 2.92 -15.49
C TRP A 53 -6.14 3.36 -14.05
N THR A 54 -5.41 4.36 -13.59
CA THR A 54 -5.68 5.09 -12.34
C THR A 54 -5.64 6.57 -12.61
N ALA A 55 -6.69 7.30 -12.22
CA ALA A 55 -6.74 8.75 -12.28
C ALA A 55 -6.48 9.33 -10.89
N VAL A 56 -5.64 10.35 -10.83
CA VAL A 56 -5.34 11.10 -9.62
C VAL A 56 -5.54 12.58 -9.86
N GLY A 57 -6.04 13.30 -8.86
CA GLY A 57 -6.35 14.71 -9.02
C GLY A 57 -6.62 15.40 -7.71
N GLY A 58 -6.52 16.72 -7.72
CA GLY A 58 -6.58 17.53 -6.50
C GLY A 58 -6.84 19.00 -6.76
N GLY A 59 -6.81 19.78 -5.69
CA GLY A 59 -6.80 21.24 -5.79
C GLY A 59 -5.42 21.72 -6.22
N LEU A 60 -5.37 22.77 -7.02
CA LEU A 60 -4.14 23.39 -7.47
C LEU A 60 -3.71 24.47 -6.46
N PRO A 61 -2.45 24.47 -5.98
CA PRO A 61 -1.93 25.60 -5.21
C PRO A 61 -2.00 26.91 -6.04
N PRO A 62 -2.08 28.08 -5.38
CA PRO A 62 -2.04 29.34 -6.11
C PRO A 62 -0.70 29.51 -6.85
N ARG A 63 -0.74 30.17 -8.02
CA ARG A 63 0.44 30.47 -8.88
C ARG A 63 1.09 29.25 -9.55
N VAL A 64 0.37 28.14 -9.62
CA VAL A 64 0.81 26.97 -10.37
C VAL A 64 0.26 27.06 -11.79
N ASP A 65 1.15 26.88 -12.75
CA ASP A 65 0.83 26.84 -14.18
C ASP A 65 1.05 25.44 -14.76
N ARG A 66 1.68 24.54 -14.00
CA ARG A 66 1.89 23.15 -14.41
C ARG A 66 1.90 22.20 -13.23
N ALA A 67 1.27 21.04 -13.39
CA ALA A 67 1.33 19.94 -12.44
C ALA A 67 1.91 18.70 -13.14
N VAL A 68 2.92 18.07 -12.54
CA VAL A 68 3.60 16.88 -13.07
C VAL A 68 3.49 15.76 -12.06
N VAL A 69 2.90 14.65 -12.46
CA VAL A 69 2.72 13.46 -11.61
C VAL A 69 3.77 12.44 -11.98
N ARG A 70 4.48 11.92 -10.97
CA ARG A 70 5.45 10.85 -11.17
C ARG A 70 4.73 9.51 -11.23
N GLY A 71 4.60 8.96 -12.43
CA GLY A 71 4.09 7.61 -12.67
C GLY A 71 5.20 6.58 -12.88
N PRO A 72 4.84 5.32 -13.18
CA PRO A 72 5.79 4.20 -13.23
C PRO A 72 6.55 4.19 -14.56
N ALA A 73 5.92 4.68 -15.62
CA ALA A 73 6.53 4.88 -16.94
C ALA A 73 7.32 6.20 -17.04
N GLY A 74 7.34 7.02 -15.98
CA GLY A 74 7.97 8.33 -15.95
C GLY A 74 7.00 9.46 -15.55
N PRO A 75 7.45 10.72 -15.63
CA PRO A 75 6.62 11.88 -15.33
C PRO A 75 5.50 12.04 -16.37
N VAL A 76 4.30 12.32 -15.90
CA VAL A 76 3.09 12.59 -16.69
C VAL A 76 2.62 14.01 -16.40
N ASP A 77 2.44 14.81 -17.45
CA ASP A 77 1.83 16.14 -17.31
C ASP A 77 0.35 15.98 -16.97
N ALA A 78 -0.08 16.62 -15.89
CA ALA A 78 -1.48 16.68 -15.51
C ALA A 78 -2.20 17.74 -16.33
N GLU A 79 -3.46 17.47 -16.63
CA GLU A 79 -4.39 18.49 -17.09
C GLU A 79 -4.74 19.40 -15.91
N ILE A 80 -4.78 20.71 -16.15
CA ILE A 80 -5.12 21.72 -15.14
C ILE A 80 -6.31 22.55 -15.59
N GLY A 81 -7.18 22.94 -14.65
CA GLY A 81 -8.37 23.74 -14.94
C GLY A 81 -9.04 24.23 -13.68
N GLN A 82 -9.46 25.50 -13.67
CA GLN A 82 -10.26 26.13 -12.61
C GLN A 82 -9.74 25.90 -11.16
N GLY A 83 -8.41 25.90 -11.00
CA GLY A 83 -7.76 25.66 -9.71
C GLY A 83 -7.78 24.20 -9.25
N ALA A 84 -7.87 23.26 -10.19
CA ALA A 84 -7.72 21.83 -9.99
C ALA A 84 -6.77 21.22 -11.03
N TRP A 85 -6.33 20.00 -10.78
CA TRP A 85 -5.51 19.22 -11.69
C TRP A 85 -5.93 17.74 -11.69
N ILE A 86 -5.69 17.06 -12.81
CA ILE A 86 -5.93 15.61 -12.95
C ILE A 86 -4.88 14.98 -13.88
N ALA A 87 -4.38 13.80 -13.51
CA ALA A 87 -3.52 12.99 -14.36
C ALA A 87 -4.06 11.56 -14.44
N VAL A 88 -3.86 10.93 -15.59
CA VAL A 88 -4.21 9.52 -15.83
C VAL A 88 -2.91 8.72 -15.95
N LEU A 89 -2.77 7.71 -15.11
CA LEU A 89 -1.60 6.84 -15.03
C LEU A 89 -1.99 5.41 -15.46
N PRO A 90 -1.07 4.64 -16.05
CA PRO A 90 -1.26 3.21 -16.23
C PRO A 90 -1.45 2.52 -14.86
N ALA A 91 -2.31 1.49 -14.83
CA ALA A 91 -2.94 0.86 -13.66
C ALA A 91 -2.20 0.84 -12.29
N ASN A 92 -3.01 0.94 -11.23
CA ASN A 92 -2.76 0.58 -9.82
C ASN A 92 -1.75 1.43 -9.04
N GLU A 93 -1.67 2.73 -9.28
CA GLU A 93 -0.87 3.63 -8.43
C GLU A 93 -1.70 4.26 -7.30
N SER A 94 -1.42 3.89 -6.06
CA SER A 94 -1.94 4.60 -4.89
C SER A 94 -0.94 5.66 -4.41
N GLY A 95 -1.35 6.93 -4.38
CA GLY A 95 -0.58 8.02 -3.79
C GLY A 95 0.65 8.47 -4.61
N PRO A 96 0.53 8.73 -5.92
CA PRO A 96 1.65 9.18 -6.73
C PRO A 96 2.17 10.55 -6.28
N ALA A 97 3.47 10.77 -6.46
CA ALA A 97 4.11 12.01 -6.10
C ALA A 97 3.83 13.10 -7.16
N VAL A 98 3.32 14.25 -6.73
CA VAL A 98 2.96 15.38 -7.59
C VAL A 98 3.92 16.53 -7.36
N ARG A 99 4.34 17.17 -8.44
CA ARG A 99 5.21 18.36 -8.46
C ARG A 99 4.46 19.49 -9.15
N PHE A 100 4.42 20.66 -8.52
CA PHE A 100 3.78 21.87 -9.08
C PHE A 100 4.84 22.89 -9.51
N GLU A 101 4.70 23.42 -10.71
CA GLU A 101 5.60 24.41 -11.30
C GLU A 101 4.83 25.69 -11.67
N ASP A 102 5.47 26.85 -11.56
CA ASP A 102 4.97 28.13 -12.07
C ASP A 102 5.29 28.28 -13.57
N GLU A 103 4.90 29.41 -14.16
CA GLU A 103 5.17 29.75 -15.57
C GLU A 103 6.65 29.67 -15.98
N ASP A 104 7.57 29.88 -15.03
CA ASP A 104 9.02 29.82 -15.24
C ASP A 104 9.60 28.41 -15.04
N GLY A 105 8.75 27.42 -14.72
CA GLY A 105 9.16 26.06 -14.40
C GLY A 105 9.77 25.92 -12.99
N LEU A 106 9.65 26.93 -12.14
CA LEU A 106 10.12 26.87 -10.76
C LEU A 106 9.11 26.15 -9.88
N LEU A 107 9.62 25.41 -8.90
CA LEU A 107 8.79 24.66 -7.97
C LEU A 107 7.95 25.62 -7.10
N VAL A 108 6.63 25.53 -7.24
CA VAL A 108 5.68 26.27 -6.38
C VAL A 108 5.62 25.59 -5.03
N ARG A 109 5.96 26.34 -3.98
CA ARG A 109 5.99 25.84 -2.60
C ARG A 109 4.73 26.26 -1.87
N ASP A 110 4.04 25.29 -1.27
CA ASP A 110 3.10 25.63 -0.21
C ASP A 110 3.88 26.17 1.00
N PRO A 111 3.41 27.25 1.65
CA PRO A 111 4.07 27.75 2.84
C PRO A 111 4.07 26.67 3.93
N PRO A 112 5.17 26.52 4.69
CA PRO A 112 5.21 25.57 5.79
C PRO A 112 4.12 25.93 6.81
N GLN A 113 3.35 24.93 7.23
CA GLN A 113 2.22 25.07 8.16
C GLN A 113 2.42 24.25 9.43
N GLY A 114 3.58 23.57 9.56
CA GLY A 114 3.83 22.61 10.62
C GLY A 114 5.18 22.76 11.31
N ALA A 115 5.41 21.94 12.33
CA ALA A 115 6.69 21.86 13.01
C ALA A 115 7.70 21.07 12.17
N SER A 116 8.94 21.56 12.06
CA SER A 116 10.01 20.86 11.34
C SER A 116 10.33 19.51 11.96
N ILE A 117 10.52 18.47 11.14
CA ILE A 117 10.97 17.15 11.57
C ILE A 117 12.47 17.04 11.30
N ALA A 118 13.27 17.62 12.20
CA ALA A 118 14.71 17.82 11.97
C ALA A 118 15.55 16.52 11.91
N ASP A 119 15.04 15.42 12.46
CA ASP A 119 15.72 14.12 12.50
C ASP A 119 15.25 13.14 11.40
N ALA A 120 14.44 13.63 10.45
CA ALA A 120 14.13 12.92 9.21
C ALA A 120 15.33 12.98 8.26
N THR A 121 15.84 11.81 7.84
CA THR A 121 17.00 11.72 6.92
C THR A 121 16.65 11.14 5.56
N ASP A 122 15.42 10.66 5.38
CA ASP A 122 14.96 10.06 4.14
C ASP A 122 14.36 11.15 3.22
N ARG A 123 14.62 11.03 1.92
CA ARG A 123 14.30 12.07 0.93
C ARG A 123 12.85 11.99 0.47
N CYS A 124 12.26 13.15 0.19
CA CYS A 124 10.95 13.27 -0.42
C CYS A 124 10.93 12.61 -1.82
N PRO A 125 9.99 11.70 -2.12
CA PRO A 125 9.91 11.03 -3.43
C PRO A 125 9.59 11.99 -4.59
N ALA A 126 8.96 13.14 -4.29
CA ALA A 126 8.53 14.10 -5.29
C ALA A 126 9.66 15.04 -5.75
N CYS A 127 10.45 15.56 -4.79
CA CYS A 127 11.45 16.61 -5.07
C CYS A 127 12.86 16.32 -4.51
N ASN A 128 13.06 15.16 -3.88
CA ASN A 128 14.34 14.72 -3.33
C ASN A 128 14.90 15.56 -2.16
N ALA A 129 14.10 16.51 -1.62
CA ALA A 129 14.47 17.31 -0.46
C ALA A 129 14.43 16.50 0.85
N LEU A 130 15.18 16.99 1.86
CA LEU A 130 15.22 16.44 3.23
C LEU A 130 14.45 17.29 4.24
N ASP A 131 13.67 18.27 3.76
CA ASP A 131 12.98 19.24 4.60
C ASP A 131 11.51 18.82 4.76
N TRP A 132 11.17 18.37 5.97
CA TRP A 132 9.88 17.80 6.34
C TRP A 132 9.25 18.56 7.50
N GLU A 133 7.93 18.61 7.53
CA GLU A 133 7.15 19.12 8.65
C GLU A 133 6.00 18.20 9.05
N LEU A 134 5.63 18.23 10.31
CA LEU A 134 4.42 17.63 10.84
C LEU A 134 3.30 18.68 10.85
N THR A 135 2.26 18.44 10.07
CA THR A 135 1.05 19.29 10.01
C THR A 135 0.10 18.98 11.16
N ASN A 136 -0.84 19.88 11.44
CA ASN A 136 -1.79 19.73 12.55
C ASN A 136 -2.68 18.48 12.43
N ASP A 137 -2.87 17.96 11.22
CA ASP A 137 -3.71 16.78 10.95
C ASP A 137 -2.93 15.46 11.09
N ALA A 138 -1.84 15.45 11.85
CA ALA A 138 -0.92 14.31 11.98
C ALA A 138 -0.43 13.78 10.62
N CYS A 139 -0.27 14.66 9.63
CA CYS A 139 0.28 14.32 8.32
C CYS A 139 1.68 14.91 8.18
N VAL A 140 2.58 14.13 7.55
CA VAL A 140 3.94 14.59 7.28
C VAL A 140 3.97 15.22 5.89
N ARG A 141 4.53 16.41 5.76
CA ARG A 141 4.58 17.16 4.50
C ARG A 141 6.00 17.58 4.18
N CYS A 142 6.42 17.45 2.92
CA CYS A 142 7.69 18.01 2.49
C CYS A 142 7.56 19.53 2.34
N ARG A 143 8.37 20.30 3.07
CA ARG A 143 8.34 21.77 3.06
C ARG A 143 8.83 22.37 1.74
N ALA A 144 9.58 21.59 0.94
CA ALA A 144 10.08 22.04 -0.36
C ALA A 144 9.02 21.98 -1.47
N CYS A 145 8.19 20.92 -1.53
CA CYS A 145 7.27 20.69 -2.64
C CYS A 145 5.81 20.46 -2.24
N GLY A 146 5.49 20.46 -0.94
CA GLY A 146 4.14 20.20 -0.44
C GLY A 146 3.70 18.73 -0.47
N HIS A 147 4.51 17.79 -0.94
CA HIS A 147 4.15 16.37 -0.97
C HIS A 147 3.78 15.85 0.42
N THR A 148 2.56 15.34 0.56
CA THR A 148 1.99 14.86 1.82
C THR A 148 2.06 13.34 1.92
N PHE A 149 2.47 12.86 3.08
CA PHE A 149 2.45 11.47 3.50
C PHE A 149 1.51 11.32 4.71
N ARG A 150 0.54 10.40 4.60
CA ARG A 150 -0.33 10.07 5.73
C ARG A 150 0.42 9.11 6.65
N MET A 151 0.58 9.48 7.92
CA MET A 151 1.17 8.56 8.89
C MET A 151 0.27 7.30 8.99
N PRO A 152 0.85 6.09 8.97
CA PRO A 152 0.08 4.88 9.13
C PRO A 152 -0.72 4.93 10.43
N LEU A 153 -1.96 4.44 10.41
CA LEU A 153 -2.93 4.50 11.53
C LEU A 153 -2.40 3.95 12.87
N LEU A 154 -1.32 3.15 12.86
CA LEU A 154 -0.61 2.72 14.07
C LEU A 154 -0.08 3.89 14.92
N TYR A 155 0.00 5.09 14.34
CA TYR A 155 0.55 6.32 14.92
C TYR A 155 -0.45 7.49 14.89
N ALA A 156 -1.62 7.31 14.27
CA ALA A 156 -2.68 8.29 14.35
C ALA A 156 -3.37 8.13 15.70
N GLY A 157 -3.04 8.98 16.68
CA GLY A 157 -3.87 9.15 17.86
C GLY A 157 -5.32 9.31 17.43
N ALA A 158 -6.23 8.59 18.07
CA ALA A 158 -7.66 8.80 17.83
C ALA A 158 -7.94 10.31 17.97
N PRO A 159 -8.72 10.93 17.05
CA PRO A 159 -9.03 12.35 17.10
C PRO A 159 -10.04 12.62 18.22
N ASN A 160 -9.67 12.34 19.47
CA ASN A 160 -10.43 12.71 20.64
C ASN A 160 -9.51 13.59 21.47
N GLY A 161 -9.76 14.90 21.40
CA GLY A 161 -9.11 15.90 22.21
C GLY A 161 -9.34 15.63 23.68
N ASP A 162 -8.36 15.02 24.32
CA ASP A 162 -7.96 15.33 25.68
C ASP A 162 -6.54 14.79 25.87
N ASN A 163 -5.68 15.59 26.51
CA ASN A 163 -4.28 15.30 26.79
C ASN A 163 -4.12 14.19 27.85
N GLY A 164 -4.77 13.05 27.65
CA GLY A 164 -4.64 11.86 28.50
C GLY A 164 -3.58 10.92 27.95
N ASP A 165 -2.59 10.63 28.79
CA ASP A 165 -1.48 9.70 28.57
C ASP A 165 -1.64 8.71 27.41
N TRP A 166 -0.70 8.79 26.46
CA TRP A 166 -0.48 7.83 25.40
C TRP A 166 -0.25 6.43 25.98
N GLN A 167 -1.32 5.65 26.16
CA GLN A 167 -1.17 4.22 26.35
C GLN A 167 -0.85 3.61 24.99
N HIS A 168 0.42 3.24 24.79
CA HIS A 168 0.77 2.24 23.79
C HIS A 168 -0.11 1.00 24.03
N VAL A 169 -1.22 0.89 23.32
CA VAL A 169 -1.96 -0.37 23.24
C VAL A 169 -1.10 -1.28 22.38
N ARG A 170 -0.06 -1.86 22.98
CA ARG A 170 0.64 -2.98 22.35
C ARG A 170 -0.42 -4.05 22.06
N PRO A 171 -0.44 -4.65 20.85
CA PRO A 171 -1.37 -5.73 20.49
C PRO A 171 -1.30 -6.96 21.42
N ASP A 172 -0.41 -6.97 22.40
CA ASP A 172 -0.05 -8.10 23.27
C ASP A 172 -0.91 -8.22 24.54
N GLY A 173 -2.04 -7.50 24.63
CA GLY A 173 -2.96 -7.62 25.75
C GLY A 173 -3.59 -9.04 25.85
N PRO A 174 -3.63 -9.69 27.03
CA PRO A 174 -4.04 -11.09 27.18
C PRO A 174 -5.50 -11.40 26.79
N ARG A 175 -6.37 -10.39 26.71
CA ARG A 175 -7.74 -10.55 26.18
C ARG A 175 -7.79 -10.50 24.66
N PHE A 176 -6.92 -9.70 24.05
CA PHE A 176 -6.79 -9.60 22.59
C PHE A 176 -6.23 -10.89 22.01
N THR A 177 -5.32 -11.55 22.72
CA THR A 177 -4.71 -12.82 22.29
C THR A 177 -5.70 -13.99 22.26
N ARG A 178 -6.59 -14.14 23.26
CA ARG A 178 -7.55 -15.26 23.30
C ARG A 178 -8.63 -15.13 22.23
N ALA A 179 -9.29 -13.97 22.12
CA ALA A 179 -10.31 -13.75 21.08
C ALA A 179 -9.72 -13.82 19.65
N ARG A 180 -8.44 -13.50 19.48
CA ARG A 180 -7.72 -13.72 18.22
C ARG A 180 -7.44 -15.21 17.97
N ALA A 181 -7.00 -15.95 18.99
CA ALA A 181 -6.76 -17.38 18.89
C ALA A 181 -8.03 -18.17 18.58
N ASP A 182 -9.14 -17.85 19.24
CA ASP A 182 -10.44 -18.50 19.02
C ASP A 182 -10.91 -18.25 17.57
N ARG A 183 -10.88 -17.00 17.10
CA ARG A 183 -11.21 -16.65 15.71
C ARG A 183 -10.28 -17.29 14.69
N ALA A 184 -8.99 -17.40 15.00
CA ALA A 184 -8.03 -18.08 14.12
C ALA A 184 -8.34 -19.58 14.02
N ALA A 185 -8.69 -20.23 15.14
CA ALA A 185 -9.10 -21.63 15.15
C ALA A 185 -10.42 -21.84 14.40
N ASP A 186 -11.39 -20.91 14.53
CA ASP A 186 -12.63 -20.92 13.74
C ASP A 186 -12.37 -20.78 12.24
N ALA A 187 -11.53 -19.81 11.84
CA ALA A 187 -11.15 -19.60 10.44
C ALA A 187 -10.51 -20.86 9.84
N LEU A 188 -9.63 -21.53 10.59
CA LEU A 188 -9.02 -22.79 10.16
C LEU A 188 -10.05 -23.91 9.98
N ARG A 189 -11.02 -24.04 10.89
CA ARG A 189 -12.11 -25.02 10.78
C ARG A 189 -13.05 -24.75 9.60
N GLN A 190 -13.25 -23.49 9.26
CA GLN A 190 -14.14 -23.05 8.18
C GLN A 190 -13.44 -22.94 6.82
N ALA A 191 -12.14 -23.26 6.74
CA ALA A 191 -11.40 -23.25 5.50
C ALA A 191 -12.07 -24.19 4.46
N PRO A 192 -12.37 -23.70 3.24
CA PRO A 192 -13.05 -24.51 2.22
C PRO A 192 -12.13 -25.56 1.57
N GLY A 193 -10.85 -25.60 1.96
CA GLY A 193 -9.85 -26.53 1.42
C GLY A 193 -8.66 -26.68 2.37
N PRO A 194 -7.63 -27.45 1.96
CA PRO A 194 -6.42 -27.61 2.76
C PRO A 194 -5.73 -26.27 2.98
N VAL A 195 -5.19 -26.07 4.19
CA VAL A 195 -4.31 -24.96 4.55
C VAL A 195 -2.89 -25.49 4.63
N TYR A 196 -1.90 -24.75 4.12
CA TYR A 196 -0.53 -25.23 4.06
C TYR A 196 0.39 -24.54 5.05
N ALA A 197 1.38 -25.27 5.56
CA ALA A 197 2.47 -24.74 6.38
C ALA A 197 3.83 -25.23 5.88
N ALA A 198 4.86 -24.42 6.10
CA ALA A 198 6.24 -24.82 5.86
C ALA A 198 6.74 -25.75 6.98
N PRO A 199 7.70 -26.65 6.70
CA PRO A 199 8.34 -27.51 7.70
C PRO A 199 9.28 -26.71 8.62
N GLY A 200 9.73 -27.33 9.70
CA GLY A 200 10.81 -26.78 10.54
C GLY A 200 10.37 -26.05 11.81
N GLY A 201 9.10 -26.11 12.20
CA GLY A 201 8.60 -25.52 13.44
C GLY A 201 7.10 -25.71 13.64
N ARG A 202 6.58 -25.18 14.76
CA ARG A 202 5.13 -25.16 15.05
C ARG A 202 4.46 -24.05 14.23
N PRO A 203 3.48 -24.36 13.37
CA PRO A 203 2.76 -23.34 12.61
C PRO A 203 1.96 -22.40 13.53
N GLU A 204 2.01 -21.10 13.24
CA GLU A 204 1.24 -20.05 13.91
C GLU A 204 0.35 -19.32 12.91
N ILE A 205 -0.94 -19.16 13.21
CA ILE A 205 -1.84 -18.37 12.37
C ILE A 205 -1.48 -16.89 12.53
N ARG A 206 -0.90 -16.30 11.48
CA ARG A 206 -0.55 -14.87 11.43
C ARG A 206 -1.75 -14.01 11.04
N GLY A 207 -2.58 -14.51 10.15
CA GLY A 207 -3.75 -13.80 9.66
C GLY A 207 -4.70 -14.69 8.86
N PHE A 208 -5.89 -14.17 8.64
CA PHE A 208 -6.88 -14.72 7.73
C PHE A 208 -7.74 -13.54 7.25
N GLY A 209 -8.39 -13.69 6.10
CA GLY A 209 -9.30 -12.67 5.59
C GLY A 209 -10.38 -13.28 4.71
N GLY A 210 -11.45 -12.52 4.51
CA GLY A 210 -12.65 -13.01 3.85
C GLY A 210 -13.80 -12.01 3.98
N THR A 211 -14.97 -12.43 3.51
CA THR A 211 -16.24 -11.77 3.83
C THR A 211 -16.83 -12.38 5.11
N ASP A 212 -17.92 -11.81 5.63
CA ASP A 212 -18.62 -12.34 6.80
C ASP A 212 -19.02 -13.82 6.66
N ASP A 213 -19.24 -14.27 5.41
CA ASP A 213 -19.72 -15.62 5.09
C ASP A 213 -18.64 -16.56 4.53
N ALA A 214 -17.45 -16.06 4.18
CA ALA A 214 -16.46 -16.87 3.47
C ALA A 214 -15.00 -16.49 3.75
N ILE A 215 -14.20 -17.46 4.20
CA ILE A 215 -12.75 -17.33 4.31
C ILE A 215 -12.13 -17.38 2.91
N SER A 216 -11.44 -16.30 2.53
CA SER A 216 -10.74 -16.17 1.25
C SER A 216 -9.28 -16.60 1.34
N HIS A 217 -8.64 -16.48 2.51
CA HIS A 217 -7.25 -16.89 2.69
C HIS A 217 -6.89 -17.09 4.16
N ILE A 218 -5.87 -17.91 4.42
CA ILE A 218 -5.26 -18.16 5.73
C ILE A 218 -3.74 -18.11 5.61
N LYS A 219 -3.09 -17.36 6.51
CA LYS A 219 -1.65 -17.20 6.61
C LYS A 219 -1.09 -17.94 7.81
N LEU A 220 -0.22 -18.92 7.56
CA LEU A 220 0.52 -19.64 8.61
C LEU A 220 2.00 -19.27 8.54
N ALA A 221 2.61 -18.98 9.69
CA ALA A 221 4.06 -18.83 9.79
C ALA A 221 4.69 -20.02 10.52
N THR A 222 5.80 -20.51 9.97
CA THR A 222 6.71 -21.46 10.60
C THR A 222 8.09 -20.83 10.66
N GLY A 223 8.45 -20.23 11.81
CA GLY A 223 9.68 -19.44 11.92
C GLY A 223 9.65 -18.20 11.02
N GLU A 224 10.62 -18.09 10.10
CA GLU A 224 10.73 -16.98 9.15
C GLU A 224 9.98 -17.21 7.82
N ILE A 225 9.30 -18.35 7.67
CA ILE A 225 8.56 -18.70 6.46
C ILE A 225 7.06 -18.52 6.72
N GLU A 226 6.38 -17.72 5.90
CA GLU A 226 4.93 -17.55 5.85
C GLU A 226 4.35 -18.24 4.61
N VAL A 227 3.27 -19.00 4.80
CA VAL A 227 2.47 -19.61 3.74
C VAL A 227 1.08 -18.99 3.78
N ASP A 228 0.73 -18.24 2.73
CA ASP A 228 -0.60 -17.71 2.46
C ASP A 228 -1.36 -18.67 1.53
N THR A 229 -2.36 -19.35 2.08
CA THR A 229 -3.23 -20.26 1.33
C THR A 229 -4.53 -19.55 0.98
N ARG A 230 -4.76 -19.33 -0.32
CA ARG A 230 -5.93 -18.65 -0.86
C ARG A 230 -6.95 -19.64 -1.43
N PHE A 231 -8.21 -19.34 -1.18
CA PHE A 231 -9.36 -20.10 -1.61
C PHE A 231 -10.11 -19.32 -2.69
N GLY A 232 -10.16 -19.90 -3.89
CA GLY A 232 -10.76 -19.25 -5.06
C GLY A 232 -9.72 -18.90 -6.14
N PRO A 233 -10.14 -18.19 -7.20
CA PRO A 233 -9.24 -17.79 -8.27
C PRO A 233 -8.15 -16.85 -7.73
N ALA A 234 -6.90 -17.13 -8.09
CA ALA A 234 -5.78 -16.26 -7.74
C ALA A 234 -5.97 -14.89 -8.43
N PRO A 235 -5.83 -13.77 -7.70
CA PRO A 235 -5.87 -12.46 -8.32
C PRO A 235 -4.57 -12.22 -9.08
N GLY A 236 -4.62 -12.35 -10.41
CA GLY A 236 -3.51 -11.99 -11.30
C GLY A 236 -2.51 -13.12 -11.58
N ALA A 237 -1.39 -12.75 -12.21
CA ALA A 237 -0.34 -13.70 -12.54
C ALA A 237 0.43 -14.12 -11.26
N PRO A 238 0.94 -15.36 -11.19
CA PRO A 238 1.78 -15.81 -10.08
C PRO A 238 3.00 -14.90 -9.84
N GLU A 239 3.57 -14.36 -10.91
CA GLU A 239 4.68 -13.39 -10.84
C GLU A 239 4.29 -12.14 -10.05
N ASP A 240 3.16 -11.51 -10.38
CA ASP A 240 2.67 -10.30 -9.68
C ASP A 240 2.43 -10.58 -8.19
N ALA A 241 1.86 -11.75 -7.87
CA ALA A 241 1.63 -12.18 -6.50
C ALA A 241 2.94 -12.36 -5.73
N ALA A 242 3.95 -12.98 -6.34
CA ALA A 242 5.27 -13.15 -5.74
C ALA A 242 5.97 -11.79 -5.53
N ARG A 243 5.93 -10.88 -6.51
CA ARG A 243 6.49 -9.52 -6.38
C ARG A 243 5.82 -8.74 -5.26
N ALA A 244 4.50 -8.73 -5.20
CA ALA A 244 3.76 -8.06 -4.15
C ALA A 244 4.11 -8.62 -2.75
N ALA A 245 4.25 -9.95 -2.63
CA ALA A 245 4.61 -10.58 -1.37
C ALA A 245 6.03 -10.23 -0.90
N VAL A 246 7.03 -10.27 -1.80
CA VAL A 246 8.41 -9.88 -1.45
C VAL A 246 8.48 -8.42 -1.03
N ALA A 247 7.72 -7.52 -1.65
CA ALA A 247 7.69 -6.10 -1.29
C ALA A 247 7.17 -5.85 0.14
N GLN A 248 6.29 -6.74 0.63
CA GLN A 248 5.70 -6.68 1.97
C GLN A 248 6.57 -7.31 3.06
N LEU A 249 7.51 -8.19 2.71
CA LEU A 249 8.44 -8.76 3.69
C LEU A 249 9.25 -7.62 4.31
N THR A 250 9.13 -7.47 5.63
CA THR A 250 9.96 -6.52 6.36
C THR A 250 11.41 -6.92 6.20
N SER A 251 12.31 -5.95 6.13
CA SER A 251 13.75 -6.19 6.21
C SER A 251 14.18 -6.17 7.68
N ASP A 252 15.21 -6.94 8.03
CA ASP A 252 15.88 -6.90 9.36
C ASP A 252 16.69 -5.63 9.56
N VAL A 253 16.04 -4.47 9.39
CA VAL A 253 16.68 -3.19 9.65
C VAL A 253 16.37 -2.82 11.08
N ALA A 254 17.43 -2.59 11.85
CA ALA A 254 17.31 -2.05 13.18
C ALA A 254 16.47 -0.77 13.15
N TRP A 255 15.46 -0.70 14.00
CA TRP A 255 14.61 0.48 14.10
C TRP A 255 15.48 1.68 14.46
N PRO A 256 15.45 2.77 13.67
CA PRO A 256 16.28 3.92 13.96
C PRO A 256 15.77 4.65 15.21
N ALA A 257 16.68 5.16 16.03
CA ALA A 257 16.35 6.02 17.17
C ALA A 257 16.00 7.43 16.67
N ARG A 258 14.74 7.62 16.27
CA ARG A 258 14.20 8.87 15.70
C ARG A 258 12.83 9.18 16.30
N SER A 259 12.37 10.41 16.09
CA SER A 259 11.01 10.85 16.35
C SER A 259 10.02 10.01 15.54
N GLU A 260 8.82 9.86 16.06
CA GLU A 260 7.72 9.13 15.42
C GLU A 260 7.44 9.55 13.96
N PRO A 261 7.31 10.85 13.62
CA PRO A 261 7.11 11.23 12.22
C PRO A 261 8.32 10.91 11.33
N ALA A 262 9.55 10.99 11.86
CA ALA A 262 10.75 10.58 11.12
C ALA A 262 10.82 9.05 10.90
N ILE A 263 10.32 8.25 11.85
CA ILE A 263 10.14 6.79 11.67
C ILE A 263 9.11 6.51 10.57
N ALA A 264 8.01 7.26 10.52
CA ALA A 264 7.00 7.09 9.48
C ALA A 264 7.55 7.37 8.07
N ILE A 265 8.32 8.45 7.90
CA ILE A 265 9.03 8.77 6.64
C ILE A 265 10.03 7.65 6.29
N TRP A 266 10.79 7.18 7.28
CA TRP A 266 11.76 6.11 7.07
C TRP A 266 11.10 4.79 6.62
N LEU A 267 10.00 4.37 7.27
CA LEU A 267 9.24 3.18 6.91
C LEU A 267 8.70 3.27 5.47
N ASP A 268 8.18 4.44 5.08
CA ASP A 268 7.72 4.70 3.72
C ASP A 268 8.85 4.60 2.69
N ALA A 269 9.99 5.24 2.97
CA ALA A 269 11.15 5.18 2.09
C ALA A 269 11.64 3.73 1.89
N ARG A 270 11.74 2.94 2.97
CA ARG A 270 12.09 1.51 2.86
C ARG A 270 11.02 0.71 2.12
N ARG A 271 9.73 1.05 2.24
CA ARG A 271 8.65 0.40 1.49
C ARG A 271 8.82 0.64 0.00
N ARG A 272 9.03 1.90 -0.43
CA ARG A 272 9.26 2.25 -1.83
C ARG A 272 10.49 1.57 -2.41
N GLU A 273 11.60 1.56 -1.67
CA GLU A 273 12.82 0.84 -2.08
C GLU A 273 12.55 -0.67 -2.29
N ARG A 274 11.74 -1.30 -1.44
CA ARG A 274 11.35 -2.71 -1.59
C ARG A 274 10.41 -2.94 -2.76
N GLU A 275 9.42 -2.07 -2.95
CA GLU A 275 8.51 -2.11 -4.09
C GLU A 275 9.29 -2.00 -5.40
N GLU A 276 10.21 -1.03 -5.50
CA GLU A 276 11.09 -0.86 -6.66
C GLU A 276 12.02 -2.07 -6.87
N ALA A 277 12.68 -2.55 -5.80
CA ALA A 277 13.55 -3.72 -5.91
C ALA A 277 12.77 -4.98 -6.32
N SER A 278 11.56 -5.15 -5.80
CA SER A 278 10.69 -6.28 -6.13
C SER A 278 10.15 -6.19 -7.55
N ALA A 279 9.79 -4.99 -8.03
CA ALA A 279 9.36 -4.77 -9.41
C ALA A 279 10.47 -5.11 -10.42
N ASN A 280 11.73 -4.84 -10.07
CA ASN A 280 12.89 -5.08 -10.93
C ASN A 280 13.53 -6.47 -10.78
N ALA A 281 13.12 -7.27 -9.79
CA ALA A 281 13.70 -8.59 -9.55
C ALA A 281 13.43 -9.56 -10.72
N GLU A 282 14.35 -10.47 -11.03
CA GLU A 282 14.09 -11.49 -12.04
C GLU A 282 13.15 -12.58 -11.48
N ALA A 283 12.16 -12.98 -12.27
CA ALA A 283 11.30 -14.10 -11.94
C ALA A 283 11.93 -15.40 -12.46
N SER A 284 11.91 -16.45 -11.64
CA SER A 284 12.45 -17.77 -11.99
C SER A 284 11.47 -18.88 -11.63
N GLU A 285 11.65 -20.06 -12.20
CA GLU A 285 10.86 -21.24 -11.84
C GLU A 285 11.57 -22.06 -10.76
N VAL A 286 10.81 -22.49 -9.75
CA VAL A 286 11.31 -23.41 -8.71
C VAL A 286 10.33 -24.53 -8.45
N ARG A 287 10.83 -25.68 -8.00
CA ARG A 287 10.01 -26.86 -7.69
C ARG A 287 9.87 -27.01 -6.18
N ILE A 288 8.63 -27.03 -5.70
CA ILE A 288 8.30 -27.26 -4.28
C ILE A 288 7.29 -28.39 -4.21
N ALA A 289 7.49 -29.35 -3.30
CA ALA A 289 6.54 -30.41 -3.05
C ALA A 289 5.36 -29.91 -2.18
N VAL A 290 4.14 -30.09 -2.65
CA VAL A 290 2.90 -29.80 -1.91
C VAL A 290 2.20 -31.13 -1.66
N ASP A 291 2.11 -31.56 -0.39
CA ASP A 291 1.59 -32.87 -0.01
C ASP A 291 2.22 -34.03 -0.80
N GLY A 292 3.54 -33.96 -1.00
CA GLY A 292 4.31 -34.96 -1.76
C GLY A 292 4.21 -34.83 -3.29
N GLN A 293 3.35 -33.96 -3.83
CA GLN A 293 3.28 -33.67 -5.26
C GLN A 293 4.19 -32.49 -5.62
N THR A 294 5.15 -32.70 -6.51
CA THR A 294 6.01 -31.60 -6.98
C THR A 294 5.21 -30.65 -7.88
N ARG A 295 5.25 -29.35 -7.55
CA ARG A 295 4.65 -28.28 -8.37
C ARG A 295 5.71 -27.24 -8.74
N THR A 296 5.52 -26.59 -9.87
CA THR A 296 6.34 -25.46 -10.31
C THR A 296 5.75 -24.16 -9.79
N PHE A 297 6.56 -23.38 -9.08
CA PHE A 297 6.24 -22.06 -8.56
C PHE A 297 7.02 -21.00 -9.32
N THR A 298 6.43 -19.82 -9.49
CA THR A 298 7.14 -18.62 -9.91
C THR A 298 7.76 -17.99 -8.66
N LEU A 299 9.09 -17.92 -8.63
CA LEU A 299 9.91 -17.39 -7.54
C LEU A 299 10.43 -15.99 -7.90
N VAL A 300 10.29 -15.07 -6.96
CA VAL A 300 10.93 -13.75 -6.98
C VAL A 300 11.76 -13.61 -5.71
N SER A 301 12.97 -13.06 -5.81
CA SER A 301 13.88 -12.88 -4.68
C SER A 301 14.54 -11.50 -4.67
N VAL A 302 14.64 -10.89 -3.49
CA VAL A 302 15.36 -9.64 -3.24
C VAL A 302 16.23 -9.80 -2.00
N GLY A 303 17.55 -9.87 -2.20
CA GLY A 303 18.50 -10.13 -1.12
C GLY A 303 18.27 -11.49 -0.46
N ARG A 304 17.95 -11.51 0.84
CA ARG A 304 17.62 -12.73 1.60
C ARG A 304 16.13 -13.04 1.65
N CYS A 305 15.29 -12.16 1.10
CA CYS A 305 13.84 -12.32 1.08
C CYS A 305 13.41 -12.95 -0.24
N TRP A 306 12.43 -13.83 -0.20
CA TRP A 306 11.88 -14.47 -1.40
C TRP A 306 10.39 -14.72 -1.24
N ALA A 307 9.68 -14.84 -2.37
CA ALA A 307 8.33 -15.36 -2.43
C ALA A 307 8.13 -16.19 -3.69
N ALA A 308 7.36 -17.26 -3.54
CA ALA A 308 7.05 -18.24 -4.57
C ALA A 308 5.53 -18.42 -4.64
N ALA A 309 4.94 -18.30 -5.84
CA ALA A 309 3.50 -18.44 -6.06
C ALA A 309 3.17 -19.55 -7.05
N CYS A 310 2.12 -20.33 -6.76
CA CYS A 310 1.57 -21.36 -7.66
C CYS A 310 0.09 -21.57 -7.35
N GLY A 311 -0.79 -21.21 -8.30
CA GLY A 311 -2.25 -21.28 -8.09
C GLY A 311 -2.68 -20.47 -6.87
N GLY A 312 -3.44 -21.08 -5.96
CA GLY A 312 -3.88 -20.45 -4.70
C GLY A 312 -2.84 -20.47 -3.57
N ILE A 313 -1.58 -20.87 -3.81
CA ILE A 313 -0.55 -20.97 -2.78
C ILE A 313 0.51 -19.90 -3.00
N LEU A 314 0.75 -19.10 -1.97
CA LEU A 314 1.86 -18.15 -1.90
C LEU A 314 2.73 -18.51 -0.69
N VAL A 315 4.00 -18.81 -0.93
CA VAL A 315 5.00 -19.07 0.11
C VAL A 315 5.98 -17.90 0.09
N SER A 316 6.28 -17.32 1.23
CA SER A 316 7.24 -16.22 1.34
C SER A 316 8.09 -16.39 2.59
N GLY A 317 9.29 -15.84 2.60
CA GLY A 317 10.12 -15.94 3.79
C GLY A 317 11.50 -15.35 3.60
N ARG A 318 12.34 -15.65 4.59
CA ARG A 318 13.76 -15.32 4.58
C ARG A 318 14.61 -16.56 4.67
N GLY A 319 15.83 -16.48 4.12
CA GLY A 319 16.78 -17.58 4.15
C GLY A 319 16.50 -18.64 3.09
N GLU A 320 16.61 -19.91 3.45
CA GLU A 320 16.48 -21.02 2.51
C GLU A 320 15.01 -21.27 2.12
N LEU A 321 14.78 -21.45 0.82
CA LEU A 321 13.48 -21.86 0.28
C LEU A 321 13.16 -23.31 0.72
N PRO A 322 11.99 -23.58 1.31
CA PRO A 322 11.65 -24.93 1.71
C PRO A 322 11.43 -25.82 0.48
N ALA A 323 11.96 -27.04 0.52
CA ALA A 323 11.76 -28.03 -0.55
C ALA A 323 10.32 -28.59 -0.58
N ALA A 324 9.58 -28.47 0.52
CA ALA A 324 8.21 -28.98 0.65
C ALA A 324 7.37 -28.10 1.58
N ILE A 325 6.05 -28.13 1.39
CA ILE A 325 5.04 -27.64 2.30
C ILE A 325 3.96 -28.72 2.49
N HIS A 326 3.29 -28.70 3.64
CA HIS A 326 2.36 -29.76 4.04
C HIS A 326 1.02 -29.19 4.47
N SER A 327 -0.05 -29.94 4.21
CA SER A 327 -1.37 -29.64 4.75
C SER A 327 -1.32 -29.58 6.28
N TYR A 328 -1.88 -28.52 6.84
CA TYR A 328 -2.03 -28.27 8.26
C TYR A 328 -3.50 -28.39 8.66
N ASN A 329 -3.75 -29.27 9.62
CA ASN A 329 -5.05 -29.69 10.11
C ASN A 329 -5.33 -29.21 11.54
N GLY A 330 -4.54 -28.27 12.07
CA GLY A 330 -4.79 -27.64 13.37
C GLY A 330 -4.30 -28.43 14.59
N SER A 331 -3.78 -29.65 14.41
CA SER A 331 -3.20 -30.41 15.51
C SER A 331 -1.79 -29.90 15.81
N THR A 332 -1.60 -29.42 17.03
CA THR A 332 -0.27 -29.17 17.59
C THR A 332 0.36 -30.53 17.90
N SER A 333 1.19 -31.04 17.00
CA SER A 333 2.09 -32.15 17.29
C SER A 333 3.09 -31.76 18.37
#